data_AF-A0A2R6IR50-F1
#
_entry.id   AF-A0A2R6IR50-F1
#
_cell.length_a   1.000
_cell.length_b   1.000
_cell.length_c   1.000
_cell.angle_alpha   90.00
_cell.angle_beta   90.00
_cell.angle_gamma   90.00
#
_symmetry.space_group_name_H-M   'P 1'
#
loop_
_entity.id
_entity.type
_entity.pdbx_description
1 polymer ?
#
loop_
_entity_poly.entity_id
_entity_poly.type
_entity_poly.pdbx_seq_one_letter_code
_entity_poly.pdbx_strand_id
1 'polypeptide(L)' 'MSKLEIDSDDDNWRLVCPNGHTSVAPTNNHFWCRSCANHWDPEVDPEYDVVIDGETGEKYSRDDLELDFTAPGVYHA' A
#
# COMPACT_ATOMS: atom_id res chain seq x y z
N MET A 1 -10.38 -12.70 10.15
CA MET A 1 -9.34 -11.98 9.40
C MET A 1 -9.63 -10.53 9.65
N SER A 2 -8.70 -9.83 10.27
CA SER A 2 -8.79 -8.39 10.50
C SER A 2 -8.75 -7.72 9.13
N LYS A 3 -9.54 -6.66 8.91
CA LYS A 3 -9.49 -5.86 7.67
C LYS A 3 -8.69 -4.60 7.98
N LEU A 4 -7.79 -4.19 7.09
CA LEU A 4 -7.08 -2.94 7.24
C LEU A 4 -7.93 -1.83 6.60
N GLU A 5 -8.35 -0.89 7.43
CA GLU A 5 -9.12 0.29 7.01
C GLU A 5 -8.14 1.47 6.85
N ILE A 6 -8.15 2.09 5.66
CA ILE A 6 -7.41 3.32 5.38
C ILE A 6 -8.45 4.39 5.04
N ASP A 7 -8.71 5.28 6.01
CA ASP A 7 -9.72 6.33 5.91
C ASP A 7 -9.16 7.76 5.91
N SER A 8 -7.83 7.91 6.00
CA SER A 8 -7.18 9.22 5.97
C SER A 8 -5.79 9.15 5.32
N ASP A 9 -5.32 10.30 4.81
CA ASP A 9 -3.92 10.49 4.42
C ASP A 9 -2.96 10.21 5.59
N ASP A 10 -3.40 10.45 6.83
CA ASP A 10 -2.67 10.13 8.05
C ASP A 10 -2.53 8.61 8.30
N ASP A 11 -3.26 7.74 7.59
CA ASP A 11 -3.12 6.28 7.68
C ASP A 11 -2.28 5.70 6.55
N ASN A 12 -1.90 6.49 5.55
CA ASN A 12 -1.08 6.03 4.42
C ASN A 12 0.30 5.48 4.86
N TRP A 13 0.84 5.92 6.01
CA TRP A 13 2.10 5.37 6.54
C TRP A 13 2.00 3.88 6.90
N ARG A 14 0.78 3.36 7.14
CA ARG A 14 0.55 1.95 7.44
C ARG A 14 0.78 1.07 6.23
N LEU A 15 0.66 1.58 5.01
CA LEU A 15 0.89 0.78 3.80
C LEU A 15 2.39 0.70 3.49
N VAL A 16 3.02 -0.40 3.89
CA VAL A 16 4.46 -0.64 3.66
C VAL A 16 4.65 -1.71 2.60
N CYS A 17 5.47 -1.45 1.59
CA CYS A 17 5.79 -2.48 0.59
C CYS A 17 6.69 -3.57 1.20
N PRO A 18 6.82 -4.76 0.58
CA PRO A 18 7.71 -5.81 1.06
C PRO A 18 9.18 -5.39 1.22
N ASN A 19 9.60 -4.33 0.52
CA ASN A 19 10.94 -3.74 0.61
C ASN A 19 11.07 -2.67 1.73
N GLY A 20 10.00 -2.37 2.47
CA GLY A 20 10.03 -1.46 3.62
C GLY A 20 9.70 0.01 3.32
N HIS A 21 9.23 0.33 2.12
CA HIS A 21 8.84 1.71 1.77
C HIS A 21 7.39 2.00 2.11
N THR A 22 7.09 3.18 2.63
CA THR A 22 5.71 3.67 2.89
C THR A 22 5.09 4.38 1.69
N SER A 23 5.83 4.51 0.58
CA SER A 23 5.41 5.22 -0.62
C SER A 23 4.53 4.34 -1.52
N VAL A 24 3.52 3.70 -0.93
CA VAL A 24 2.67 2.70 -1.57
C VAL A 24 1.29 3.28 -1.87
N ALA A 25 0.87 3.17 -3.12
CA ALA A 25 -0.46 3.52 -3.57
C ALA A 25 -1.25 2.23 -3.85
N PRO A 26 -2.43 2.02 -3.23
CA PRO A 26 -3.31 0.93 -3.59
C PRO A 26 -4.03 1.24 -4.91
N THR A 27 -3.87 0.38 -5.92
CA THR A 27 -4.57 0.48 -7.20
C THR A 27 -5.77 -0.48 -7.23
N ASN A 28 -6.44 -0.61 -8.38
CA ASN A 28 -7.62 -1.47 -8.52
C ASN A 28 -7.35 -2.94 -8.20
N ASN A 29 -6.13 -3.45 -8.50
CA ASN A 29 -5.81 -4.87 -8.41
C ASN A 29 -4.49 -5.19 -7.71
N HIS A 30 -3.62 -4.20 -7.50
CA HIS A 30 -2.30 -4.39 -6.88
C HIS A 30 -1.94 -3.17 -6.05
N PHE A 31 -0.80 -3.23 -5.38
CA PHE A 31 -0.16 -2.12 -4.72
C PHE A 31 1.01 -1.65 -5.56
N TRP A 32 1.15 -0.34 -5.70
CA TRP A 32 2.24 0.25 -6.46
C TRP A 32 3.15 1.04 -5.53
N CYS A 33 4.44 0.70 -5.49
CA CYS A 33 5.42 1.41 -4.69
C CYS A 33 6.25 2.38 -5.55
N ARG A 34 6.12 3.67 -5.26
CA ARG A 34 6.86 4.72 -5.96
C ARG A 34 8.37 4.59 -5.79
N SER A 35 8.84 4.23 -4.61
CA SER A 35 10.28 4.10 -4.34
C SER A 35 10.88 2.94 -5.11
N CYS A 36 10.18 1.80 -5.17
CA CYS A 36 10.59 0.64 -5.97
C CYS A 36 10.59 0.96 -7.47
N ALA A 37 9.59 1.71 -7.96
CA ALA A 37 9.55 2.13 -9.36
C ALA A 37 10.74 3.03 -9.75
N ASN A 38 11.27 3.79 -8.78
CA ASN A 38 12.43 4.64 -8.99
C ASN A 38 13.77 3.93 -8.68
N HIS A 39 13.76 2.65 -8.33
CA HIS A 39 14.98 1.96 -7.88
C HIS A 39 15.97 1.65 -9.02
N TRP A 40 15.58 1.75 -10.30
CA TRP A 40 16.40 1.40 -11.48
C TRP A 40 16.96 -0.03 -11.49
N ASP A 41 16.62 -0.85 -10.51
CA ASP A 41 17.00 -2.25 -10.40
C ASP A 41 15.97 -3.11 -11.16
N PRO A 42 16.37 -3.84 -12.21
CA PRO A 42 15.47 -4.70 -12.97
C PRO A 42 14.92 -5.89 -12.17
N GLU A 43 15.50 -6.21 -11.01
CA GLU A 43 15.02 -7.27 -10.11
C GLU A 43 13.93 -6.76 -9.15
N VAL A 44 13.71 -5.45 -9.07
CA VAL A 44 12.73 -4.83 -8.18
C VAL A 44 11.46 -4.49 -8.94
N ASP A 45 10.42 -5.28 -8.71
CA ASP A 45 9.08 -4.98 -9.21
C ASP A 45 8.42 -3.88 -8.34
N PRO A 46 7.92 -2.77 -8.91
CA PRO A 46 7.12 -1.80 -8.15
C PRO A 46 5.71 -2.27 -7.82
N GLU A 47 5.20 -3.31 -8.47
CA GLU A 47 3.85 -3.85 -8.27
C GLU A 47 3.89 -5.02 -7.28
N TYR A 48 2.99 -5.01 -6.29
CA TYR A 48 2.88 -6.04 -5.27
C TYR A 48 1.42 -6.46 -5.06
N ASP A 49 1.18 -7.75 -4.82
CA ASP A 49 -0.17 -8.24 -4.46
C ASP A 49 -0.50 -8.02 -2.98
N VAL A 50 0.52 -7.77 -2.15
CA VAL A 50 0.40 -7.61 -0.70
C VAL A 50 1.20 -6.42 -0.18
N VAL A 51 0.71 -5.85 0.90
CA VAL A 51 1.38 -4.84 1.72
C VAL A 51 1.55 -5.35 3.14
N ILE A 52 2.47 -4.73 3.86
CA ILE A 52 2.71 -4.94 5.27
C ILE A 52 2.11 -3.74 6.00
N ASP A 53 1.28 -3.98 7.01
CA ASP A 53 0.83 -2.93 7.91
C ASP A 53 2.02 -2.46 8.78
N GLY A 54 2.38 -1.19 8.67
CA GLY A 54 3.46 -0.58 9.44
C GLY A 54 3.21 -0.57 10.96
N GLU A 55 1.96 -0.67 11.41
CA GLU A 55 1.62 -0.74 12.83
C GLU A 55 1.79 -2.15 13.41
N THR A 56 1.20 -3.15 12.75
CA THR A 56 1.12 -4.53 13.26
C THR A 56 2.18 -5.47 12.68
N GLY A 57 2.75 -5.13 11.52
CA GLY A 57 3.63 -6.01 10.73
C GLY A 57 2.88 -7.12 9.99
N GLU A 58 1.54 -7.11 10.00
CA GLU A 58 0.74 -8.10 9.30
C GLU A 58 0.68 -7.85 7.79
N LYS A 59 0.47 -8.91 7.01
CA LYS A 59 0.36 -8.82 5.55
C LYS A 59 -1.11 -8.76 5.14
N TYR A 60 -1.43 -7.77 4.32
CA TYR A 60 -2.77 -7.54 3.78
C TYR A 60 -2.73 -7.61 2.26
N SER A 61 -3.67 -8.36 1.68
CA SER A 61 -3.91 -8.32 0.23
C SER A 61 -4.88 -7.19 -0.12
N ARG A 62 -5.11 -6.95 -1.41
CA ARG A 62 -6.08 -5.94 -1.84
C ARG A 62 -7.50 -6.23 -1.37
N ASP A 63 -7.88 -7.50 -1.25
CA ASP A 63 -9.20 -7.94 -0.77
C ASP A 63 -9.38 -7.70 0.75
N ASP A 64 -8.28 -7.69 1.50
CA ASP A 64 -8.25 -7.46 2.94
C ASP A 64 -8.17 -5.95 3.30
N LEU A 65 -8.26 -5.06 2.31
CA LEU A 65 -8.11 -3.62 2.45
C LEU A 65 -9.39 -2.87 2.10
N GLU A 66 -9.92 -2.12 3.07
CA GLU A 66 -11.00 -1.17 2.87
C GLU A 66 -10.43 0.23 2.71
N LEU A 67 -10.73 0.86 1.58
CA LEU A 67 -10.34 2.25 1.31
C LEU A 67 -11.59 3.09 1.37
N ASP A 68 -11.61 4.10 2.24
CA ASP A 68 -12.66 5.12 2.21
C ASP A 68 -12.33 6.16 1.13
N PHE A 69 -12.84 5.94 -0.08
CA PHE A 69 -12.66 6.86 -1.22
C PHE A 69 -13.42 8.18 -1.07
N THR A 70 -14.24 8.33 -0.03
CA THR A 70 -14.92 9.59 0.33
C THR A 70 -14.06 10.46 1.24
N ALA A 71 -12.98 9.93 1.81
CA ALA A 71 -12.04 10.70 2.60
C ALA A 71 -11.10 11.53 1.70
N PRO A 72 -10.89 12.82 2.04
CA PRO A 72 -9.93 13.65 1.31
C PRO A 72 -8.52 13.09 1.48
N GLY A 73 -7.83 12.80 0.37
CA GLY A 73 -6.43 12.32 0.39
C GLY A 73 -6.22 10.85 0.02
N VAL A 74 -7.28 10.07 -0.08
CA VAL A 74 -7.21 8.69 -0.57
C VAL A 74 -7.14 8.71 -2.11
N TYR A 75 -5.94 8.97 -2.63
CA TYR A 75 -5.69 9.07 -4.07
C TYR A 75 -5.58 7.69 -4.73
N HIS A 76 -6.36 7.48 -5.80
CA HIS A 76 -6.00 6.53 -6.85
C HIS A 76 -4.86 7.14 -7.67
N ALA A 77 -3.73 6.43 -7.80
CA ALA A 77 -2.73 6.73 -8.82
C ALA A 77 -3.28 6.40 -10.22
#